data_AF-A0A973HMI7-F1
#
_entry.id   AF-A0A973HMI7-F1
#
_cell.length_a   1.000
_cell.length_b   1.000
_cell.length_c   1.000
_cell.angle_alpha   90.00
_cell.angle_beta   90.00
_cell.angle_gamma   90.00
#
_symmetry.space_group_name_H-M   'P 1'
#
loop_
_entity.id
_entity.type
_entity.pdbx_description
1 polymer ?
#
loop_
_entity_poly.entity_id
_entity_poly.type
_entity_poly.pdbx_seq_one_letter_code
_entity_poly.pdbx_strand_id
1 'polypeptide(L)'
;MTAEEYLSKVKVKYSNLKNYRDTGVAGSASGEDHRVTFNTDFNRHSYYKVQYTIHSEKIDECLNHLIYSDFNTLKLEGDWEKFQKIIDTNTPNSLPDIIACTTGISWGATHSISALLMDNVGGFRITDIKEPEFVGDIDTVTTITGNHPWVENCQITVVFDDMLIQSIERPSEKYIIKFKPEIY
;
A
#
# COMPACT_ATOMS: atom_id res chain seq x y z
N MET A 1 -18.86 0.77 18.57
CA MET A 1 -18.22 1.18 17.31
C MET A 1 -18.06 -0.07 16.48
N THR A 2 -18.58 -0.08 15.26
CA THR A 2 -18.42 -1.21 14.33
C THR A 2 -17.06 -1.14 13.63
N ALA A 3 -16.62 -2.24 13.00
CA ALA A 3 -15.38 -2.23 12.23
C ALA A 3 -15.49 -1.32 10.99
N GLU A 4 -16.67 -1.21 10.37
CA GLU A 4 -16.93 -0.28 9.27
C GLU A 4 -16.80 1.19 9.69
N GLU A 5 -17.38 1.57 10.84
CA GLU A 5 -17.22 2.89 11.43
C GLU A 5 -15.75 3.19 11.74
N TYR A 6 -15.00 2.19 12.22
CA TYR A 6 -13.59 2.34 12.54
C TYR A 6 -12.73 2.51 11.29
N LEU A 7 -12.91 1.69 10.25
CA LEU A 7 -12.22 1.85 8.96
C LEU A 7 -12.50 3.21 8.32
N SER A 8 -13.73 3.74 8.48
CA SER A 8 -14.07 5.09 8.05
C SER A 8 -13.28 6.16 8.82
N LYS A 9 -13.08 5.99 10.14
CA LYS A 9 -12.22 6.89 10.94
C LYS A 9 -10.76 6.80 10.54
N VAL A 10 -10.24 5.60 10.26
CA VAL A 10 -8.87 5.40 9.73
C VAL A 10 -8.71 6.18 8.43
N LYS A 11 -9.64 6.03 7.48
CA LYS A 11 -9.63 6.81 6.22
C LYS A 11 -9.59 8.32 6.46
N VAL A 12 -10.48 8.83 7.32
CA VAL A 12 -10.52 10.27 7.65
C VAL A 12 -9.22 10.73 8.30
N LYS A 13 -8.56 9.90 9.12
CA LYS A 13 -7.27 10.25 9.71
C LYS A 13 -6.22 10.45 8.62
N TYR A 14 -6.01 9.45 7.77
CA TYR A 14 -5.00 9.51 6.70
C TYR A 14 -5.27 10.65 5.71
N SER A 15 -6.54 10.89 5.35
CA SER A 15 -6.90 11.98 4.43
C SER A 15 -6.66 13.37 5.02
N ASN A 16 -6.42 13.49 6.32
CA ASN A 16 -6.10 14.74 7.00
C ASN A 16 -4.62 14.87 7.40
N LEU A 17 -3.79 13.84 7.15
CA LEU A 17 -2.36 13.91 7.43
C LEU A 17 -1.70 14.97 6.55
N LYS A 18 -0.92 15.85 7.18
CA LYS A 18 -0.08 16.83 6.48
C LYS A 18 1.21 16.20 6.00
N ASN A 19 1.84 15.39 6.85
CA ASN A 19 3.02 14.63 6.52
C ASN A 19 2.82 13.16 6.90
N TYR A 20 3.46 12.27 6.17
CA TYR A 20 3.46 10.85 6.43
C TYR A 20 4.74 10.23 5.88
N ARG A 21 5.33 9.31 6.64
CA ARG A 21 6.36 8.41 6.16
C ARG A 21 6.02 6.98 6.48
N ASP A 22 6.44 6.07 5.63
CA ASP A 22 6.56 4.68 6.02
C ASP A 22 7.73 3.99 5.34
N THR A 23 8.12 2.88 5.93
CA THR A 23 8.88 1.86 5.24
C THR A 23 8.11 0.55 5.33
N GLY A 24 8.28 -0.30 4.33
CA GLY A 24 7.59 -1.56 4.34
C GLY A 24 8.20 -2.62 3.46
N VAL A 25 7.66 -3.82 3.64
CA VAL A 25 8.01 -5.00 2.87
C VAL A 25 6.72 -5.63 2.38
N ALA A 26 6.74 -6.00 1.11
CA ALA A 26 5.69 -6.67 0.37
C ALA A 26 6.27 -7.96 -0.21
N GLY A 27 5.54 -9.07 -0.09
CA GLY A 27 5.95 -10.36 -0.65
C GLY A 27 4.99 -11.49 -0.32
N SER A 28 5.24 -12.66 -0.88
CA SER A 28 4.48 -13.86 -0.54
C SER A 28 4.76 -14.29 0.92
N ALA A 29 3.74 -14.82 1.59
CA ALA A 29 3.80 -15.39 2.92
C ALA A 29 4.64 -16.67 2.96
N SER A 30 4.84 -17.34 1.81
CA SER A 30 5.80 -18.44 1.66
C SER A 30 7.25 -17.94 1.54
N GLY A 31 7.47 -16.66 1.25
CA GLY A 31 8.81 -16.07 1.13
C GLY A 31 9.55 -16.39 -0.17
N GLU A 32 8.92 -17.14 -1.08
CA GLU A 32 9.56 -17.73 -2.26
C GLU A 32 9.50 -16.86 -3.52
N ASP A 33 8.71 -15.77 -3.56
CA ASP A 33 8.60 -14.95 -4.76
C ASP A 33 8.56 -13.44 -4.44
N HIS A 34 9.41 -12.70 -5.15
CA HIS A 34 9.44 -11.24 -5.29
C HIS A 34 9.28 -10.44 -4.00
N ARG A 35 10.40 -10.18 -3.30
CA ARG A 35 10.41 -9.24 -2.18
C ARG A 35 10.54 -7.82 -2.70
N VAL A 36 9.54 -7.00 -2.38
CA VAL A 36 9.60 -5.55 -2.58
C VAL A 36 9.80 -4.90 -1.23
N THR A 37 10.81 -4.04 -1.13
CA THR A 37 10.87 -3.06 -0.05
C THR A 37 10.45 -1.71 -0.59
N PHE A 38 9.72 -0.95 0.19
CA PHE A 38 9.32 0.39 -0.19
C PHE A 38 9.52 1.40 0.93
N ASN A 39 9.62 2.66 0.53
CA ASN A 39 9.64 3.81 1.41
C ASN A 39 8.73 4.89 0.83
N THR A 40 7.73 5.32 1.59
CA THR A 40 6.86 6.45 1.24
C THR A 40 7.27 7.67 2.07
N ASP A 41 7.32 8.83 1.42
CA ASP A 41 7.42 10.13 2.08
C ASP A 41 6.44 11.10 1.41
N PHE A 42 5.53 11.62 2.19
CA PHE A 42 4.42 12.46 1.73
C PHE A 42 4.36 13.74 2.55
N ASN A 43 4.20 14.85 1.83
CA ASN A 43 3.82 16.16 2.36
C ASN A 43 2.68 16.70 1.50
N ARG A 44 1.49 16.83 2.08
CA ARG A 44 0.23 17.16 1.40
C ARG A 44 0.27 18.39 0.50
N HIS A 45 1.13 19.36 0.80
CA HIS A 45 1.21 20.63 0.05
C HIS A 45 2.48 20.76 -0.78
N SER A 46 3.38 19.78 -0.72
CA SER A 46 4.70 19.89 -1.35
C SER A 46 5.01 18.73 -2.27
N TYR A 47 4.87 17.48 -1.79
CA TYR A 47 5.25 16.33 -2.60
C TYR A 47 4.64 15.01 -2.14
N TYR A 48 4.65 14.04 -3.06
CA TYR A 48 4.54 12.62 -2.80
C TYR A 48 5.77 11.94 -3.39
N LYS A 49 6.45 11.14 -2.58
CA LYS A 49 7.62 10.35 -2.97
C LYS A 49 7.40 8.92 -2.55
N VAL A 50 7.67 7.99 -3.44
CA VAL A 50 7.73 6.58 -3.08
C VAL A 50 8.91 5.94 -3.80
N GLN A 51 9.70 5.18 -3.05
CA GLN A 51 10.84 4.45 -3.56
C GLN A 51 10.59 2.96 -3.41
N TYR A 52 10.87 2.18 -4.46
CA TYR A 52 10.78 0.74 -4.44
C TYR A 52 12.15 0.12 -4.70
N THR A 53 12.42 -0.98 -4.03
CA THR A 53 13.50 -1.89 -4.37
C THR A 53 12.90 -3.27 -4.53
N ILE A 54 13.14 -3.87 -5.69
CA ILE A 54 12.53 -5.13 -6.11
C ILE A 54 13.63 -6.14 -6.32
N HIS A 55 13.54 -7.24 -5.59
CA HIS A 55 14.37 -8.40 -5.80
C HIS A 55 13.55 -9.42 -6.59
N SER A 56 13.97 -9.71 -7.82
CA SER A 56 13.23 -10.58 -8.73
C SER A 56 14.12 -11.68 -9.28
N GLU A 57 13.79 -12.93 -8.97
CA GLU A 57 14.48 -14.10 -9.51
C GLU A 57 14.28 -14.22 -11.04
N LYS A 58 13.18 -13.69 -11.58
CA LYS A 58 12.87 -13.70 -13.02
C LYS A 58 13.91 -12.97 -13.87
N ILE A 59 14.58 -11.97 -13.31
CA ILE A 59 15.58 -11.17 -14.02
C ILE A 59 16.97 -11.22 -13.38
N ASP A 60 17.14 -12.01 -12.31
CA ASP A 60 18.37 -12.13 -11.51
C ASP A 60 19.01 -10.77 -11.17
N GLU A 61 18.17 -9.77 -10.90
CA GLU A 61 18.59 -8.38 -10.70
C GLU A 61 17.76 -7.73 -9.58
N CYS A 62 18.39 -6.72 -8.95
CA CYS A 62 17.76 -5.82 -8.03
C CYS A 62 17.43 -4.51 -8.75
N LEU A 63 16.16 -4.16 -8.88
CA LEU A 63 15.75 -2.88 -9.46
C LEU A 63 15.42 -1.87 -8.37
N ASN A 64 15.85 -0.64 -8.58
CA ASN A 64 15.49 0.50 -7.74
C ASN A 64 14.69 1.49 -8.57
N HIS A 65 13.51 1.87 -8.07
CA HIS A 65 12.62 2.81 -8.74
C HIS A 65 12.19 3.91 -7.80
N LEU A 66 11.97 5.09 -8.37
CA LEU A 66 11.45 6.25 -7.67
C LEU A 66 10.25 6.80 -8.43
N ILE A 67 9.15 7.00 -7.73
CA ILE A 67 8.09 7.91 -8.14
C ILE A 67 8.21 9.16 -7.28
N TYR A 68 8.26 10.31 -7.92
CA TYR A 68 8.18 11.60 -7.26
C TYR A 68 7.15 12.48 -7.96
N SER A 69 6.32 13.15 -7.18
CA SER A 69 5.42 14.19 -7.68
C SER A 69 5.39 15.36 -6.72
N ASP A 70 5.41 16.58 -7.25
CA ASP A 70 5.13 17.83 -6.52
C ASP A 70 3.66 18.28 -6.72
N PHE A 71 2.80 17.34 -7.10
CA PHE A 71 1.40 17.51 -7.51
C PHE A 71 1.17 18.33 -8.79
N ASN A 72 2.22 18.88 -9.41
CA ASN A 72 2.15 19.56 -10.71
C ASN A 72 2.86 18.77 -11.80
N THR A 73 3.91 18.06 -11.42
CA THR A 73 4.78 17.26 -12.28
C THR A 73 4.91 15.85 -11.73
N LEU A 74 5.27 14.93 -12.61
CA LEU A 74 5.54 13.54 -12.28
C LEU A 74 6.92 13.18 -12.82
N LYS A 75 7.79 12.71 -11.92
CA LYS A 75 9.13 12.24 -12.24
C LYS A 75 9.24 10.77 -11.86
N LEU A 76 9.74 9.98 -12.81
CA LEU A 76 10.03 8.57 -12.64
C LEU A 76 11.53 8.34 -12.83
N GLU A 77 12.16 7.61 -11.90
CA GLU A 77 13.55 7.16 -12.04
C GLU A 77 13.62 5.65 -11.89
N GLY A 78 14.64 5.03 -12.49
CA GLY A 78 14.83 3.57 -12.52
C GLY A 78 14.59 2.97 -13.91
N ASP A 79 14.86 1.67 -14.04
CA ASP A 79 14.69 0.93 -15.30
C ASP A 79 13.24 0.43 -15.40
N TRP A 80 12.36 1.29 -15.91
CA TRP A 80 10.93 1.00 -16.03
C TRP A 80 10.63 -0.02 -17.14
N GLU A 81 11.51 -0.17 -18.14
CA GLU A 81 11.36 -1.20 -19.17
C GLU A 81 11.61 -2.60 -18.58
N LYS A 82 12.66 -2.77 -17.74
CA LYS A 82 12.85 -4.01 -17.00
C LYS A 82 11.75 -4.24 -15.98
N PHE A 83 11.28 -3.18 -15.31
CA PHE A 83 10.15 -3.28 -14.39
C PHE A 83 8.91 -3.85 -15.05
N GLN A 84 8.56 -3.38 -16.25
CA GLN A 84 7.44 -3.90 -17.04
C GLN A 84 7.55 -5.41 -17.29
N LYS A 85 8.76 -5.93 -17.54
CA LYS A 85 8.98 -7.37 -17.73
C LYS A 85 8.70 -8.19 -16.46
N ILE A 86 8.84 -7.58 -15.27
CA ILE A 86 8.52 -8.24 -13.99
C ILE A 86 7.02 -8.24 -13.75
N ILE A 87 6.34 -7.12 -13.99
CA ILE A 87 4.93 -6.92 -13.62
C ILE A 87 3.91 -7.23 -14.71
N ASP A 88 4.36 -7.43 -15.95
CA ASP A 88 3.50 -7.72 -17.11
C ASP A 88 2.37 -6.68 -17.30
N THR A 89 2.70 -5.39 -17.18
CA THR A 89 1.76 -4.28 -17.44
C THR A 89 2.40 -3.17 -18.28
N ASN A 90 1.57 -2.41 -18.99
CA ASN A 90 2.01 -1.19 -19.69
C ASN A 90 2.26 -0.06 -18.68
N THR A 91 3.32 0.75 -18.88
CA THR A 91 3.55 1.94 -18.05
C THR A 91 2.43 2.95 -18.23
N PRO A 92 1.73 3.35 -17.17
CA PRO A 92 0.67 4.33 -17.26
C PRO A 92 1.19 5.76 -17.41
N ASN A 93 0.29 6.67 -17.80
CA ASN A 93 0.61 8.09 -18.03
C ASN A 93 0.24 9.02 -16.86
N SER A 94 -0.33 8.51 -15.77
CA SER A 94 -0.79 9.31 -14.63
C SER A 94 -0.19 8.83 -13.30
N LEU A 95 0.00 9.73 -12.33
CA LEU A 95 0.51 9.38 -11.00
C LEU A 95 -0.36 8.32 -10.29
N PRO A 96 -1.70 8.45 -10.26
CA PRO A 96 -2.59 7.39 -9.74
C PRO A 96 -2.33 6.03 -10.35
N ASP A 97 -2.21 5.98 -11.68
CA ASP A 97 -2.03 4.72 -12.38
C ASP A 97 -0.61 4.19 -12.17
N ILE A 98 0.42 5.04 -12.14
CA ILE A 98 1.81 4.61 -11.89
C ILE A 98 1.97 4.10 -10.45
N ILE A 99 1.32 4.73 -9.47
CA ILE A 99 1.23 4.19 -8.12
C ILE A 99 0.54 2.82 -8.18
N ALA A 100 -0.64 2.71 -8.80
CA ALA A 100 -1.35 1.44 -8.91
C ALA A 100 -0.51 0.34 -9.64
N CYS A 101 0.19 0.67 -10.72
CA CYS A 101 1.03 -0.26 -11.47
C CYS A 101 2.31 -0.65 -10.74
N THR A 102 2.92 0.27 -9.98
CA THR A 102 4.09 -0.08 -9.16
C THR A 102 3.75 -1.07 -8.06
N THR A 103 2.49 -1.10 -7.66
CA THR A 103 1.96 -2.08 -6.72
C THR A 103 1.62 -3.43 -7.36
N GLY A 104 1.84 -3.60 -8.67
CA GLY A 104 1.69 -4.86 -9.41
C GLY A 104 2.67 -5.97 -9.00
N ILE A 105 3.70 -5.66 -8.20
CA ILE A 105 4.54 -6.67 -7.52
C ILE A 105 3.95 -7.06 -6.14
N SER A 106 2.79 -6.52 -5.79
CA SER A 106 2.24 -6.50 -4.43
C SER A 106 0.70 -6.42 -4.40
N TRP A 107 0.05 -6.72 -5.54
CA TRP A 107 -1.38 -6.73 -5.79
C TRP A 107 -2.19 -5.92 -4.77
N GLY A 108 -2.18 -4.60 -4.93
CA GLY A 108 -3.23 -3.72 -4.43
C GLY A 108 -3.22 -3.27 -2.97
N ALA A 109 -2.22 -3.65 -2.15
CA ALA A 109 -2.14 -3.13 -0.78
C ALA A 109 -1.07 -2.03 -0.58
N THR A 110 -0.06 -1.93 -1.43
CA THR A 110 0.92 -0.82 -1.37
C THR A 110 0.31 0.52 -1.79
N HIS A 111 -0.71 0.53 -2.66
CA HIS A 111 -1.41 1.77 -3.02
C HIS A 111 -2.47 2.12 -1.98
N SER A 112 -2.80 1.22 -1.03
CA SER A 112 -3.88 1.49 -0.06
C SER A 112 -3.52 2.68 0.81
N ILE A 113 -2.27 2.80 1.25
CA ILE A 113 -1.79 4.00 1.95
C ILE A 113 -1.86 5.23 1.03
N SER A 114 -1.39 5.13 -0.21
CA SER A 114 -1.42 6.24 -1.16
C SER A 114 -2.84 6.72 -1.46
N ALA A 115 -3.81 5.81 -1.61
CA ALA A 115 -5.23 6.10 -1.79
C ALA A 115 -5.92 6.64 -0.53
N LEU A 116 -5.34 6.43 0.65
CA LEU A 116 -5.79 7.06 1.90
C LEU A 116 -5.21 8.47 2.06
N LEU A 117 -4.00 8.71 1.54
CA LEU A 117 -3.34 10.03 1.58
C LEU A 117 -3.88 10.98 0.50
N MET A 118 -4.21 10.45 -0.68
CA MET A 118 -4.60 11.19 -1.88
C MET A 118 -5.88 10.62 -2.50
N ASP A 119 -6.93 11.46 -2.64
CA ASP A 119 -8.24 11.02 -3.11
C ASP A 119 -8.28 10.58 -4.58
N ASN A 120 -7.30 11.02 -5.38
CA ASN A 120 -7.21 10.74 -6.81
C ASN A 120 -6.41 9.47 -7.14
N VAL A 121 -5.84 8.78 -6.16
CA VAL A 121 -5.20 7.48 -6.39
C VAL A 121 -6.25 6.37 -6.42
N GLY A 122 -6.26 5.61 -7.52
CA GLY A 122 -7.16 4.48 -7.73
C GLY A 122 -6.75 3.23 -6.93
N GLY A 123 -7.53 2.16 -7.10
CA GLY A 123 -7.29 0.85 -6.48
C GLY A 123 -8.13 0.58 -5.23
N PHE A 124 -7.85 -0.57 -4.59
CA PHE A 124 -8.49 -1.00 -3.33
C PHE A 124 -8.30 0.02 -2.20
N ARG A 125 -9.42 0.43 -1.62
CA ARG A 125 -9.49 1.22 -0.39
C ARG A 125 -9.88 0.30 0.76
N ILE A 126 -9.34 0.55 1.94
CA ILE A 126 -9.71 -0.21 3.14
C ILE A 126 -11.22 -0.16 3.43
N THR A 127 -11.89 0.91 3.00
CA THR A 127 -13.35 1.07 3.12
C THR A 127 -14.14 0.25 2.11
N ASP A 128 -13.49 -0.38 1.13
CA ASP A 128 -14.14 -1.27 0.17
C ASP A 128 -14.26 -2.70 0.70
N ILE A 129 -13.72 -2.99 1.89
CA ILE A 129 -13.90 -4.27 2.59
C ILE A 129 -15.38 -4.44 2.92
N LYS A 130 -15.97 -5.52 2.42
CA LYS A 130 -17.34 -5.91 2.73
C LYS A 130 -17.37 -6.73 4.01
N GLU A 131 -18.41 -6.50 4.81
CA GLU A 131 -18.65 -7.24 6.07
C GLU A 131 -17.41 -7.21 6.99
N PRO A 132 -16.86 -6.02 7.32
CA PRO A 132 -15.69 -5.95 8.17
C PRO A 132 -16.04 -6.37 9.61
N GLU A 133 -15.19 -7.19 10.21
CA GLU A 133 -15.33 -7.67 11.58
C GLU A 133 -14.01 -7.52 12.34
N PHE A 134 -14.10 -7.16 13.63
CA PHE A 134 -12.94 -7.18 14.51
C PHE A 134 -12.61 -8.63 14.89
N VAL A 135 -11.33 -8.97 14.84
CA VAL A 135 -10.80 -10.28 15.24
C VAL A 135 -9.86 -10.08 16.43
N GLY A 136 -10.16 -10.77 17.54
CA GLY A 136 -9.38 -10.71 18.78
C GLY A 136 -9.74 -9.56 19.71
N ASP A 137 -8.92 -9.35 20.74
CA ASP A 137 -9.11 -8.27 21.72
C ASP A 137 -8.68 -6.91 21.16
N ILE A 138 -9.50 -5.89 21.43
CA ILE A 138 -9.35 -4.54 20.91
C ILE A 138 -8.64 -3.68 21.96
N ASP A 139 -7.36 -3.98 22.22
CA ASP A 139 -6.61 -3.27 23.26
C ASP A 139 -5.59 -2.28 22.69
N THR A 140 -4.69 -2.74 21.81
CA THR A 140 -3.56 -1.91 21.33
C THR A 140 -3.33 -2.05 19.83
N VAL A 141 -3.41 -3.28 19.34
CA VAL A 141 -3.36 -3.62 17.92
C VAL A 141 -4.59 -4.45 17.64
N THR A 142 -5.41 -4.01 16.69
CA THR A 142 -6.62 -4.73 16.29
C THR A 142 -6.48 -5.25 14.87
N THR A 143 -7.03 -6.42 14.62
CA THR A 143 -7.13 -7.00 13.28
C THR A 143 -8.58 -6.89 12.82
N ILE A 144 -8.78 -6.38 11.61
CA ILE A 144 -10.07 -6.29 10.95
C ILE A 144 -10.04 -7.24 9.77
N THR A 145 -10.96 -8.21 9.74
CA THR A 145 -11.14 -9.13 8.62
C THR A 145 -12.37 -8.74 7.80
N GLY A 146 -12.42 -9.13 6.53
CA GLY A 146 -13.63 -9.03 5.71
C GLY A 146 -13.37 -9.43 4.27
N ASN A 147 -14.36 -9.23 3.40
CA ASN A 147 -14.28 -9.63 2.00
C ASN A 147 -13.72 -8.50 1.12
N HIS A 148 -12.61 -8.75 0.43
CA HIS A 148 -12.07 -7.82 -0.55
C HIS A 148 -12.98 -7.78 -1.79
N PRO A 149 -13.16 -6.62 -2.47
CA PRO A 149 -14.08 -6.50 -3.58
C PRO A 149 -13.74 -7.39 -4.79
N TRP A 150 -12.46 -7.74 -4.95
CA TRP A 150 -11.96 -8.51 -6.11
C TRP A 150 -11.35 -9.87 -5.75
N VAL A 151 -11.15 -10.17 -4.46
CA VAL A 151 -10.52 -11.44 -4.03
C VAL A 151 -11.19 -11.95 -2.75
N GLU A 152 -10.92 -13.20 -2.39
CA GLU A 152 -11.43 -13.78 -1.13
C GLU A 152 -10.59 -13.33 0.07
N ASN A 153 -11.26 -12.85 1.13
CA ASN A 153 -10.73 -12.50 2.44
C ASN A 153 -9.52 -11.53 2.48
N CYS A 154 -9.66 -10.47 3.26
CA CYS A 154 -8.61 -9.50 3.56
C CYS A 154 -8.52 -9.30 5.07
N GLN A 155 -7.31 -9.15 5.58
CA GLN A 155 -7.06 -8.78 6.98
C GLN A 155 -6.24 -7.50 7.02
N ILE A 156 -6.63 -6.56 7.87
CA ILE A 156 -5.91 -5.32 8.12
C ILE A 156 -5.57 -5.25 9.60
N THR A 157 -4.29 -5.11 9.92
CA THR A 157 -3.84 -4.85 11.28
C THR A 157 -3.57 -3.37 11.47
N VAL A 158 -4.17 -2.79 12.51
CA VAL A 158 -4.12 -1.35 12.80
C VAL A 158 -3.76 -1.15 14.26
N VAL A 159 -2.85 -0.21 14.56
CA VAL A 159 -2.67 0.30 15.94
C VAL A 159 -3.96 1.02 16.33
N PHE A 160 -4.64 0.56 17.38
CA PHE A 160 -6.02 0.94 17.63
C PHE A 160 -6.17 2.44 17.95
N ASP A 161 -5.37 2.94 18.89
CA ASP A 161 -5.44 4.34 19.32
C ASP A 161 -4.95 5.30 18.24
N ASP A 162 -3.83 4.95 17.61
CA ASP A 162 -3.22 5.78 16.58
C ASP A 162 -3.87 5.59 15.20
N MET A 163 -4.77 4.62 15.03
CA MET A 163 -5.40 4.31 13.75
C MET A 163 -4.39 4.18 12.60
N LEU A 164 -3.19 3.69 12.91
CA LEU A 164 -2.08 3.53 11.97
C LEU A 164 -2.04 2.10 11.47
N ILE A 165 -2.07 1.91 10.15
CA ILE A 165 -2.05 0.60 9.51
C ILE A 165 -0.64 0.02 9.65
N GLN A 166 -0.54 -1.20 10.19
CA GLN A 166 0.72 -1.95 10.34
C GLN A 166 0.85 -3.08 9.33
N SER A 167 -0.25 -3.70 8.92
CA SER A 167 -0.21 -4.70 7.85
C SER A 167 -1.54 -4.80 7.11
N ILE A 168 -1.45 -5.28 5.87
CA ILE A 168 -2.58 -5.72 5.07
C ILE A 168 -2.21 -7.09 4.52
N GLU A 169 -3.07 -8.08 4.75
CA GLU A 169 -2.86 -9.48 4.39
C GLU A 169 -4.02 -9.98 3.53
N ARG A 170 -3.69 -10.81 2.54
CA ARG A 170 -4.64 -11.51 1.69
C ARG A 170 -4.34 -13.00 1.78
N PRO A 171 -4.99 -13.73 2.71
CA PRO A 171 -4.63 -15.11 3.01
C PRO A 171 -4.76 -16.05 1.81
N SER A 172 -5.77 -15.84 0.96
CA SER A 172 -6.01 -16.60 -0.27
C SER A 172 -4.84 -16.50 -1.27
N GLU A 173 -4.21 -15.34 -1.32
CA GLU A 173 -3.06 -15.05 -2.18
C GLU A 173 -1.72 -15.32 -1.47
N LYS A 174 -1.75 -15.80 -0.21
CA LYS A 174 -0.59 -15.92 0.68
C LYS A 174 0.24 -14.64 0.63
N TYR A 175 -0.37 -13.50 0.88
CA TYR A 175 0.31 -12.22 0.66
C TYR A 175 0.24 -11.33 1.90
N ILE A 176 1.37 -10.69 2.23
CA ILE A 176 1.50 -9.86 3.44
C ILE A 176 2.27 -8.58 3.10
N ILE A 177 1.69 -7.43 3.47
CA ILE A 177 2.41 -6.16 3.52
C ILE A 177 2.59 -5.75 4.97
N LYS A 178 3.79 -5.33 5.33
CA LYS A 178 4.06 -4.73 6.63
C LYS A 178 4.54 -3.30 6.45
N PHE A 179 3.99 -2.40 7.26
CA PHE A 179 4.27 -0.97 7.28
C PHE A 179 4.89 -0.59 8.61
N LYS A 180 5.75 0.42 8.59
CA LYS A 180 6.28 1.12 9.76
C LYS A 180 5.96 2.61 9.62
N PRO A 181 4.73 3.02 9.95
CA PRO A 181 4.28 4.39 9.74
C PRO A 181 4.88 5.37 10.76
N GLU A 182 5.21 6.56 10.29
CA GLU A 182 5.69 7.71 11.08
C GLU A 182 4.93 8.97 10.65
N ILE A 183 4.37 9.71 11.61
CA ILE A 183 3.71 11.01 11.40
C ILE A 183 4.58 12.10 12.05
N TYR A 184 4.79 13.22 11.37
CA TYR A 184 5.64 14.33 11.83
C TYR A 184 5.13 15.71 11.41
#